data_AF-A0A0D2Q6Y4-F1
#
_entry.id   AF-A0A0D2Q6Y4-F1
#
_cell.length_a   1.000
_cell.length_b   1.000
_cell.length_c   1.000
_cell.angle_alpha   90.00
_cell.angle_beta   90.00
_cell.angle_gamma   90.00
#
_symmetry.space_group_name_H-M   'P 1'
#
loop_
_entity.id
_entity.type
_entity.pdbx_description
1 polymer ?
#
loop_
_entity_poly.entity_id
_entity_poly.type
_entity_poly.pdbx_seq_one_letter_code
_entity_poly.pdbx_strand_id
1 'polypeptide(L)'
;EICLKHIFAKYCTPKVDQSVTPDNELLVPPPNAYFAEEDLQKWALATNGEPFSDETKEEVIEFFDVTDDNNLTFKGFMQLYQLQTENEEKETWKDLETHGFDKTLALVKS
;
A
#
# COMPACT_ATOMS: atom_id res chain seq x y z
N GLU A 1 -5.36 4.64 -9.35
CA GLU A 1 -3.92 4.82 -9.08
C GLU A 1 -3.63 5.85 -7.97
N ILE A 2 -4.22 7.05 -7.98
CA ILE A 2 -3.91 8.10 -6.99
C ILE A 2 -4.13 7.66 -5.53
N CYS A 3 -5.24 6.98 -5.22
CA CYS A 3 -5.50 6.46 -3.88
C CYS A 3 -4.43 5.45 -3.45
N LEU A 4 -4.05 4.54 -4.34
CA LEU A 4 -3.03 3.53 -4.08
C LEU A 4 -1.64 4.16 -3.91
N LYS A 5 -1.32 5.23 -4.64
CA LYS A 5 -0.10 6.03 -4.40
C LYS A 5 -0.09 6.62 -3.01
N HIS A 6 -1.21 7.19 -2.56
CA HIS A 6 -1.33 7.75 -1.23
C HIS A 6 -1.14 6.68 -0.15
N ILE A 7 -1.83 5.53 -0.27
CA ILE A 7 -1.69 4.40 0.65
C ILE A 7 -0.24 3.94 0.70
N PHE A 8 0.36 3.69 -0.47
CA PHE A 8 1.76 3.28 -0.55
C PHE A 8 2.71 4.30 0.10
N ALA A 9 2.49 5.59 -0.14
CA ALA A 9 3.30 6.66 0.43
C ALA A 9 3.24 6.74 1.96
N LYS A 10 2.16 6.24 2.62
CA LYS A 10 2.08 6.18 4.09
C LYS A 10 3.12 5.25 4.70
N TYR A 11 3.51 4.20 3.98
CA TYR A 11 4.34 3.12 4.53
C TYR A 11 5.71 3.01 3.86
N CYS A 12 5.91 3.54 2.65
CA CYS A 12 7.12 3.29 1.89
C CYS A 12 8.42 3.81 2.52
N THR A 13 9.53 3.31 1.98
CA THR A 13 10.88 3.82 2.18
C THR A 13 11.41 4.34 0.83
N PRO A 14 12.00 5.55 0.78
CA PRO A 14 12.11 6.55 1.85
C PRO A 14 10.76 7.06 2.37
N LYS A 15 10.72 7.50 3.63
CA LYS A 15 9.50 8.03 4.27
C LYS A 15 9.12 9.38 3.67
N VAL A 16 7.83 9.59 3.47
CA VAL A 16 7.27 10.90 3.15
C VAL A 16 7.10 11.69 4.44
N ASP A 17 7.51 12.96 4.44
CA ASP A 17 7.28 13.84 5.58
C ASP A 17 5.79 14.22 5.65
N GLN A 18 5.07 13.54 6.53
CA GLN A 18 3.65 13.76 6.76
C GLN A 18 3.40 15.01 7.61
N SER A 19 4.41 15.54 8.33
CA SER A 19 4.23 16.72 9.20
C SER A 19 4.01 18.02 8.42
N VAL A 20 4.43 18.02 7.15
CA VAL A 20 4.28 19.17 6.24
C VAL A 20 3.10 19.03 5.28
N THR A 21 2.47 17.86 5.23
CA THR A 21 1.33 17.61 4.35
C THR A 21 0.03 17.83 5.14
N PRO A 22 -0.87 18.75 4.71
CA PRO A 22 -2.18 18.91 5.33
C PRO A 22 -2.99 17.61 5.38
N ASP A 23 -3.81 17.42 6.41
CA ASP A 23 -4.61 16.20 6.65
C ASP A 23 -5.53 15.78 5.48
N ASN A 24 -5.82 16.66 4.53
CA ASN A 24 -6.67 16.38 3.37
C ASN A 24 -5.89 16.33 2.05
N GLU A 25 -4.56 16.35 2.08
CA GLU A 25 -3.71 16.32 0.89
C GLU A 25 -3.13 14.93 0.64
N LEU A 26 -3.12 14.53 -0.63
CA LEU A 26 -2.72 13.21 -1.04
C LEU A 26 -1.19 13.11 -1.11
N LEU A 27 -0.63 12.31 -0.20
CA LEU A 27 0.76 11.86 -0.28
C LEU A 27 1.10 11.23 -1.64
N VAL A 28 2.32 11.49 -2.11
CA VAL A 28 2.90 10.90 -3.32
C VAL A 28 4.21 10.21 -2.92
N PRO A 29 4.43 8.95 -3.31
CA PRO A 29 5.64 8.26 -2.93
C PRO A 29 6.85 8.83 -3.66
N PRO A 30 8.04 8.87 -3.02
CA PRO A 30 9.27 9.25 -3.70
C PRO A 30 9.57 8.34 -4.90
N PRO A 31 10.37 8.80 -5.87
CA PRO A 31 10.85 7.94 -6.95
C PRO A 31 11.57 6.71 -6.40
N ASN A 32 11.28 5.54 -6.98
CA ASN A 32 11.85 4.24 -6.59
C ASN A 32 11.58 3.83 -5.13
N ALA A 33 10.55 4.40 -4.51
CA ALA A 33 10.14 3.96 -3.18
C ALA A 33 9.62 2.52 -3.20
N TYR A 34 9.86 1.82 -2.10
CA TYR A 34 9.53 0.41 -1.89
C TYR A 34 8.99 0.19 -0.48
N PHE A 35 8.36 -0.96 -0.22
CA PHE A 35 8.08 -1.44 1.12
C PHE A 35 9.23 -2.32 1.57
N ALA A 36 10.01 -1.84 2.54
CA ALA A 36 10.87 -2.72 3.32
C ALA A 36 10.01 -3.79 4.01
N GLU A 37 10.58 -4.93 4.40
CA GLU A 37 9.83 -6.01 5.06
C GLU A 37 9.00 -5.49 6.25
N GLU A 38 9.59 -4.65 7.10
CA GLU A 38 8.89 -4.04 8.24
C GLU A 38 7.73 -3.10 7.82
N ASP A 39 7.85 -2.44 6.68
CA ASP A 39 6.86 -1.51 6.16
C ASP A 39 5.71 -2.24 5.45
N LEU A 40 6.02 -3.31 4.73
CA LEU A 40 5.03 -4.24 4.19
C LEU A 40 4.17 -4.81 5.32
N GLN A 41 4.81 -5.21 6.43
CA GLN A 41 4.11 -5.74 7.58
C GLN A 41 3.26 -4.69 8.30
N LYS A 42 3.74 -3.45 8.42
CA LYS A 42 2.93 -2.33 8.95
C LYS A 42 1.72 -2.04 8.08
N TRP A 43 1.88 -2.04 6.76
CA TRP A 43 0.77 -1.87 5.82
C TRP A 43 -0.23 -3.03 5.92
N ALA A 44 0.24 -4.28 5.95
CA ALA A 44 -0.61 -5.46 6.07
C ALA A 44 -1.42 -5.43 7.38
N LEU A 45 -0.78 -5.13 8.50
CA LEU A 45 -1.45 -4.95 9.80
C LEU A 45 -2.51 -3.85 9.75
N ALA A 46 -2.20 -2.70 9.16
CA ALA A 46 -3.14 -1.59 9.08
C ALA A 46 -4.34 -1.89 8.16
N THR A 47 -4.13 -2.70 7.12
CA THR A 47 -5.14 -3.01 6.09
C THR A 47 -6.03 -4.19 6.50
N ASN A 48 -5.41 -5.26 7.00
CA ASN A 48 -6.06 -6.55 7.26
C ASN A 48 -6.36 -6.77 8.75
N GLY A 49 -5.77 -5.97 9.64
CA GLY A 49 -5.81 -6.17 11.09
C GLY A 49 -4.77 -7.15 11.62
N GLU A 50 -3.99 -7.79 10.74
CA GLU A 50 -2.89 -8.68 11.09
C GLU A 50 -1.73 -8.60 10.08
N PRO A 51 -0.47 -8.82 10.53
CA PRO A 51 0.67 -8.96 9.63
C PRO A 51 0.49 -10.13 8.65
N PHE A 52 1.15 -10.06 7.50
CA PHE A 52 1.25 -11.23 6.61
C PHE A 52 2.05 -12.35 7.27
N SER A 53 1.62 -13.59 7.00
CA SER A 53 2.40 -14.78 7.35
C SER A 53 3.73 -14.80 6.57
N ASP A 54 4.66 -15.64 7.01
CA ASP A 54 5.92 -15.84 6.27
C ASP A 54 5.66 -16.40 4.87
N GLU A 55 4.70 -17.31 4.72
CA GLU A 55 4.28 -17.86 3.42
C GLU A 55 3.77 -16.77 2.48
N THR A 56 2.87 -15.90 2.94
CA THR A 56 2.35 -14.79 2.11
C THR A 56 3.45 -13.78 1.74
N LYS A 57 4.44 -13.55 2.62
CA LYS A 57 5.61 -12.72 2.25
C LYS A 57 6.42 -13.35 1.13
N GLU A 58 6.68 -14.65 1.19
CA GLU A 58 7.44 -15.37 0.16
C GLU A 58 6.69 -15.31 -1.19
N GLU A 59 5.37 -15.51 -1.18
CA GLU A 59 4.52 -15.34 -2.37
C GLU A 59 4.62 -13.92 -2.95
N VAL A 60 4.62 -12.89 -2.09
CA VAL A 60 4.76 -11.51 -2.54
C VAL A 60 6.08 -11.28 -3.28
N ILE A 61 7.17 -11.88 -2.80
CA ILE A 61 8.49 -11.79 -3.42
C ILE A 61 8.57 -12.58 -4.72
N GLU A 62 7.93 -13.76 -4.77
CA GLU A 62 7.96 -14.64 -5.93
C GLU A 62 7.13 -14.12 -7.12
N PHE A 63 5.96 -13.55 -6.84
CA PHE A 63 4.97 -13.24 -7.88
C PHE A 63 4.89 -11.77 -8.29
N PHE A 64 5.37 -10.84 -7.47
CA PHE A 64 5.22 -9.40 -7.73
C PHE A 64 6.56 -8.70 -7.98
N ASP A 65 6.44 -7.49 -8.54
CA ASP A 65 7.59 -6.64 -8.83
C ASP A 65 8.26 -6.16 -7.53
N VAL A 66 9.45 -6.68 -7.28
CA VAL A 66 10.31 -6.35 -6.16
C VAL A 66 11.62 -5.73 -6.64
N THR A 67 12.29 -5.01 -5.75
CA THR A 67 13.69 -4.58 -5.92
C THR A 67 14.63 -5.79 -5.88
N ASP A 68 15.91 -5.59 -6.26
CA ASP A 68 16.96 -6.62 -6.15
C ASP A 68 17.17 -7.14 -4.71
N ASP A 69 16.74 -6.36 -3.71
CA ASP A 69 16.77 -6.72 -2.28
C ASP A 69 15.44 -7.33 -1.79
N ASN A 70 14.59 -7.83 -2.71
CA ASN A 70 13.28 -8.44 -2.42
C ASN A 70 12.24 -7.52 -1.74
N ASN A 71 12.41 -6.20 -1.81
CA ASN A 71 11.42 -5.24 -1.29
C ASN A 71 10.34 -4.92 -2.33
N LEU A 72 9.07 -4.92 -1.92
CA LEU A 72 7.92 -4.69 -2.83
C LEU A 72 7.91 -3.25 -3.38
N THR A 73 7.93 -3.08 -4.69
CA THR A 73 7.87 -1.75 -5.32
C THR A 73 6.43 -1.25 -5.41
N PHE A 74 6.25 0.03 -5.76
CA PHE A 74 4.90 0.52 -6.07
C PHE A 74 4.25 -0.24 -7.23
N LYS A 75 5.04 -0.71 -8.21
CA LYS A 75 4.52 -1.52 -9.30
C LYS A 75 4.04 -2.89 -8.80
N GLY A 76 4.79 -3.52 -7.90
CA GLY A 76 4.39 -4.77 -7.27
C GLY A 76 3.14 -4.61 -6.40
N PHE A 77 3.06 -3.50 -5.66
CA PHE A 77 1.88 -3.12 -4.90
C PHE A 77 0.62 -2.96 -5.78
N MET A 78 0.77 -2.35 -6.96
CA MET A 78 -0.32 -2.26 -7.93
C MET A 78 -0.74 -3.63 -8.47
N GLN A 79 0.21 -4.55 -8.71
CA GLN A 79 -0.09 -5.92 -9.13
C GLN A 79 -0.84 -6.70 -8.04
N LEU A 80 -0.47 -6.51 -6.77
CA LEU A 80 -1.19 -7.09 -5.62
C LEU A 80 -2.65 -6.62 -5.61
N TYR A 81 -2.88 -5.31 -5.68
CA TYR A 81 -4.24 -4.76 -5.73
C TYR A 81 -5.02 -5.18 -6.98
N GLN A 82 -4.36 -5.34 -8.12
CA GLN A 82 -4.98 -5.87 -9.32
C GLN A 82 -5.49 -7.29 -9.10
N LEU A 83 -4.62 -8.19 -8.59
CA LEU A 83 -4.99 -9.57 -8.29
C LEU A 83 -6.14 -9.64 -7.27
N GLN A 84 -6.05 -8.85 -6.20
CA GLN A 84 -7.13 -8.76 -5.20
C GLN A 84 -8.45 -8.30 -5.83
N THR A 85 -8.41 -7.27 -6.68
CA THR A 85 -9.62 -6.74 -7.34
C THR A 85 -10.24 -7.74 -8.31
N GLU A 86 -9.40 -8.49 -9.03
CA GLU A 86 -9.84 -9.55 -9.95
C GLU A 86 -10.52 -10.72 -9.19
N ASN A 87 -10.03 -11.04 -7.99
CA ASN A 87 -10.57 -12.11 -7.15
C ASN A 87 -11.81 -11.67 -6.36
N GLU A 88 -11.73 -10.55 -5.63
CA GLU A 88 -12.80 -10.00 -4.80
C GLU A 88 -12.69 -8.48 -4.67
N GLU A 89 -13.28 -7.75 -5.63
CA GLU A 89 -13.31 -6.28 -5.68
C GLU A 89 -13.73 -5.62 -4.35
N LYS A 90 -14.61 -6.27 -3.58
CA LYS A 90 -15.09 -5.74 -2.29
C LYS A 90 -13.97 -5.55 -1.26
N GLU A 91 -12.96 -6.41 -1.26
CA GLU A 91 -11.82 -6.24 -0.35
C GLU A 91 -11.00 -5.01 -0.72
N THR A 92 -10.83 -4.71 -2.02
CA THR A 92 -10.19 -3.46 -2.45
C THR A 92 -10.96 -2.22 -1.96
N TRP A 93 -12.29 -2.24 -2.02
CA TRP A 93 -13.09 -1.13 -1.50
C TRP A 93 -12.98 -0.98 0.01
N LYS A 94 -12.92 -2.09 0.75
CA LYS A 94 -12.71 -2.11 2.20
C LYS A 94 -11.33 -1.56 2.57
N ASP A 95 -10.29 -1.90 1.83
CA ASP A 95 -8.95 -1.34 2.03
C ASP A 95 -8.95 0.18 1.82
N LEU A 96 -9.56 0.65 0.73
CA LEU A 96 -9.68 2.08 0.44
C LEU A 96 -10.38 2.82 1.60
N GLU A 97 -11.48 2.27 2.12
CA GLU A 97 -12.19 2.81 3.28
C GLU A 97 -11.33 2.80 4.55
N THR A 98 -10.62 1.70 4.82
CA THR A 98 -9.67 1.58 5.94
C THR A 98 -8.59 2.66 5.90
N HIS A 99 -8.12 2.99 4.69
CA HIS A 99 -7.13 4.05 4.46
C HIS A 99 -7.72 5.45 4.30
N GLY A 100 -9.03 5.60 4.52
CA GLY A 100 -9.71 6.89 4.66
C GLY A 100 -10.32 7.46 3.40
N PHE A 101 -10.47 6.66 2.35
CA PHE A 101 -11.18 7.04 1.13
C PHE A 101 -12.67 6.71 1.22
N ASP A 102 -13.51 7.61 0.74
CA ASP A 102 -14.93 7.33 0.57
C ASP A 102 -15.23 6.65 -0.79
N LYS A 103 -16.52 6.37 -1.04
CA LYS A 103 -16.99 5.74 -2.28
C LYS A 103 -16.79 6.59 -3.54
N THR A 104 -16.43 7.86 -3.38
CA THR A 104 -16.08 8.78 -4.47
C THR A 104 -14.58 8.89 -4.68
N LEU A 105 -13.78 8.10 -3.94
CA LEU A 105 -12.32 8.13 -3.92
C LEU A 105 -11.75 9.46 -3.38
N ALA A 106 -12.53 10.20 -2.59
CA ALA A 106 -12.05 11.36 -1.87
C ALA A 106 -11.45 10.93 -0.53
N LEU A 107 -10.27 11.48 -0.18
CA LEU A 107 -9.69 11.31 1.14
C LEU A 107 -10.51 12.14 2.14
N VAL A 108 -11.19 11.46 3.06
CA VAL A 108 -12.06 12.09 4.07
C VAL A 108 -11.53 11.90 5.50
N LYS A 109 -10.48 11.10 5.66
CA LYS A 109 -9.77 10.84 6.91
C LYS A 109 -8.33 10.46 6.57
N SER A 110 -7.33 11.10 7.18
CA SER A 110 -5.93 10.71 7.00
C SER A 110 -5.42 9.80 8.10
#